data_AF-A0A1B0DR29-F1
#
_entry.id   AF-A0A1B0DR29-F1
#
_cell.length_a   1.000
_cell.length_b   1.000
_cell.length_c   1.000
_cell.angle_alpha   90.00
_cell.angle_beta   90.00
_cell.angle_gamma   90.00
#
_symmetry.space_group_name_H-M   'P 1'
#
loop_
_entity.id
_entity.type
_entity.pdbx_description
1 polymer ?
#
loop_
_entity_poly.entity_id
_entity_poly.type
_entity_poly.pdbx_seq_one_letter_code
_entity_poly.pdbx_strand_id
1 'polypeptide(L)'
;MGTFDVNIHYRSPIRYEYKDPIPEAELARRQAEAMKRLYEEQRRRKYLQELQDMSNRRHTDLHPNQKSPIALDRYDDFGDDDYNKQLLPRTVARALYNFQGQSAKELSFKKGDIIYVRRQIDQNWYEGEHNAMLGLFPSSYVEV
;
A
#
# COMPACT_ATOMS: atom_id res chain seq x y z
N MET A 1 43.14 -6.61 -55.80
CA MET A 1 42.76 -7.88 -55.15
C MET A 1 42.45 -7.56 -53.70
N GLY A 2 41.18 -7.47 -53.33
CA GLY A 2 40.75 -7.14 -51.97
C GLY A 2 40.80 -8.38 -51.07
N THR A 3 41.40 -8.25 -49.90
CA THR A 3 41.41 -9.27 -48.84
C THR A 3 40.06 -9.24 -48.13
N PHE A 4 39.35 -10.36 -48.13
CA PHE A 4 38.10 -10.50 -47.37
C PHE A 4 38.43 -10.91 -45.95
N ASP A 5 38.14 -10.04 -44.97
CA ASP A 5 38.24 -10.37 -43.55
C ASP A 5 37.16 -11.39 -43.17
N VAL A 6 37.59 -12.58 -42.76
CA VAL A 6 36.73 -13.66 -42.28
C VAL A 6 36.55 -13.55 -40.77
N ASN A 7 35.39 -13.07 -40.33
CA ASN A 7 35.09 -12.93 -38.90
C ASN A 7 34.54 -14.24 -38.31
N ILE A 8 35.44 -15.12 -37.84
CA ILE A 8 35.07 -16.42 -37.25
C ILE A 8 34.63 -16.22 -35.79
N HIS A 9 33.37 -16.53 -35.48
CA HIS A 9 32.82 -16.50 -34.12
C HIS A 9 32.73 -17.92 -33.56
N TYR A 10 33.55 -18.26 -32.57
CA TYR A 10 33.39 -19.48 -31.79
C TYR A 10 32.29 -19.28 -30.74
N ARG A 11 31.10 -19.86 -30.94
CA ARG A 11 30.13 -20.04 -29.85
C ARG A 11 30.43 -21.36 -29.14
N SER A 12 30.76 -21.29 -27.85
CA SER A 12 30.90 -22.49 -27.02
C SER A 12 29.60 -23.29 -27.07
N PRO A 13 29.64 -24.60 -27.41
CA PRO A 13 28.43 -25.40 -27.48
C PRO A 13 27.82 -25.50 -26.08
N ILE A 14 26.56 -25.09 -25.96
CA ILE A 14 25.81 -25.23 -24.72
C ILE A 14 25.53 -26.72 -24.54
N ARG A 15 26.25 -27.36 -23.61
CA ARG A 15 25.92 -28.70 -23.14
C ARG A 15 24.71 -28.59 -22.22
N TYR A 16 23.54 -28.96 -22.74
CA TYR A 16 22.35 -29.13 -21.92
C TYR A 16 22.51 -30.42 -21.10
N GLU A 17 22.98 -30.29 -19.86
CA GLU A 17 22.83 -31.36 -18.87
C GLU A 17 21.41 -31.30 -18.31
N TYR A 18 20.59 -32.29 -18.67
CA TYR A 18 19.32 -32.53 -18.01
C TYR A 18 19.61 -32.99 -16.58
N LYS A 19 19.37 -32.12 -15.60
CA LYS A 19 19.35 -32.52 -14.18
C LYS A 19 18.05 -33.26 -13.93
N ASP A 20 18.12 -34.42 -13.29
CA ASP A 20 16.93 -35.17 -12.89
C ASP A 20 15.97 -34.25 -12.08
N PRO A 21 14.68 -34.19 -12.44
CA PRO A 21 13.74 -33.35 -11.74
C PRO A 21 13.59 -33.85 -10.30
N ILE A 22 13.97 -33.01 -9.33
CA ILE A 22 13.76 -33.29 -7.91
C ILE A 22 12.24 -33.35 -7.69
N PRO A 23 11.68 -34.45 -7.15
CA PRO A 23 10.26 -34.55 -6.88
C PRO A 23 9.76 -33.39 -6.00
N GLU A 24 8.59 -32.85 -6.31
CA GLU A 24 8.02 -31.68 -5.62
C GLU A 24 7.92 -31.88 -4.10
N ALA A 25 7.60 -33.10 -3.65
CA ALA A 25 7.56 -33.45 -2.23
C ALA A 25 8.94 -33.33 -1.54
N GLU A 26 10.02 -33.68 -2.22
CA GLU A 26 11.38 -33.59 -1.71
C GLU A 26 11.83 -32.12 -1.62
N LEU A 27 11.51 -31.33 -2.65
CA LEU A 27 11.79 -29.89 -2.70
C LEU A 27 11.03 -29.14 -1.60
N ALA A 28 9.74 -29.46 -1.43
CA ALA A 28 8.89 -28.87 -0.39
C ALA A 28 9.41 -29.17 1.02
N ARG A 29 9.88 -30.41 1.29
CA ARG A 29 10.48 -30.77 2.59
C ARG A 29 11.75 -29.97 2.86
N ARG A 30 12.65 -29.85 1.89
CA ARG A 30 13.88 -29.05 2.04
C ARG A 30 13.58 -27.57 2.29
N GLN A 31 12.62 -27.01 1.56
CA GLN A 31 12.21 -25.62 1.73
C GLN A 31 11.52 -25.40 3.09
N ALA A 32 10.64 -26.32 3.51
CA ALA A 32 9.97 -26.25 4.80
C ALA A 32 10.96 -26.38 5.97
N GLU A 33 11.94 -27.28 5.88
CA GLU A 33 13.00 -27.41 6.88
C GLU A 33 13.88 -26.16 6.93
N ALA A 34 14.26 -25.60 5.77
CA ALA A 34 15.01 -24.35 5.71
C ALA A 34 14.21 -23.20 6.35
N MET A 35 12.93 -23.07 6.02
CA MET A 35 12.04 -22.05 6.56
C MET A 35 11.83 -22.20 8.06
N LYS A 36 11.66 -23.43 8.55
CA LYS A 36 11.53 -23.73 9.99
C LYS A 36 12.80 -23.39 10.76
N ARG A 37 13.97 -23.75 10.23
CA ARG A 37 15.28 -23.43 10.84
C ARG A 37 15.48 -21.92 10.96
N LEU A 38 15.15 -21.16 9.92
CA LEU A 38 15.20 -19.70 9.96
C LEU A 38 14.27 -19.13 11.03
N TYR A 39 13.04 -19.64 11.12
CA TYR A 39 12.08 -19.18 12.12
C TYR A 39 12.54 -19.49 13.56
N GLU A 40 13.05 -20.69 13.80
CA GLU A 40 13.62 -21.10 15.09
C GLU A 40 14.84 -20.24 15.48
N GLU A 41 15.72 -19.95 14.51
CA GLU A 41 16.88 -19.09 14.71
C GLU A 41 16.48 -17.65 15.05
N GLN A 42 15.49 -17.09 14.35
CA GLN A 42 14.93 -15.77 14.68
C GLN A 42 14.34 -15.73 16.08
N ARG A 43 13.54 -16.75 16.46
CA ARG A 43 12.94 -16.86 17.79
C ARG A 43 14.01 -16.94 18.88
N ARG A 44 15.05 -17.75 18.66
CA ARG A 44 16.19 -17.90 19.57
C ARG A 44 16.98 -16.59 19.70
N ARG A 45 17.26 -15.91 18.59
CA ARG A 45 17.97 -14.63 18.58
C ARG A 45 17.20 -13.57 19.37
N LYS A 46 15.88 -13.47 19.16
CA LYS A 46 15.01 -12.55 19.90
C LYS A 46 15.01 -12.85 21.40
N TYR A 47 14.90 -14.12 21.79
CA TYR A 47 14.94 -14.54 23.19
C TYR A 47 16.26 -14.18 23.88
N LEU A 48 17.40 -14.40 23.22
CA LEU A 48 18.72 -14.03 23.74
C LEU A 48 18.88 -12.51 23.88
N GLN A 49 18.40 -11.74 22.90
CA GLN A 49 18.38 -10.28 22.97
C GLN A 49 17.55 -9.79 24.16
N GLU A 50 16.38 -10.39 24.40
CA GLU A 50 15.49 -10.01 25.49
C GLU A 50 16.13 -10.28 26.87
N LEU A 51 16.83 -11.41 27.02
CA LEU A 51 17.64 -11.71 28.21
C LEU A 51 18.77 -10.70 28.42
N GLN A 52 19.45 -10.32 27.33
CA GLN A 52 20.53 -9.34 27.37
C GLN A 52 20.01 -7.95 27.75
N ASP A 53 18.90 -7.49 27.15
CA ASP A 53 18.25 -6.23 27.49
C ASP A 53 17.79 -6.23 28.96
N MET A 54 17.23 -7.34 29.44
CA MET A 54 16.78 -7.47 30.83
C MET A 54 17.96 -7.46 31.82
N SER A 55 19.11 -8.00 31.43
CA SER A 55 20.37 -7.89 32.17
C SER A 55 20.93 -6.46 32.14
N ASN A 56 20.91 -5.79 30.99
CA ASN A 56 21.42 -4.43 30.81
C ASN A 56 20.63 -3.40 31.62
N ARG A 57 19.30 -3.55 31.72
CA ARG A 57 18.43 -2.70 32.55
C ARG A 57 18.83 -2.70 34.03
N ARG A 58 19.54 -3.73 34.50
CA ARG A 58 19.98 -3.83 35.90
C ARG A 58 21.29 -3.09 36.19
N HIS A 59 21.98 -2.50 35.19
CA HIS A 59 23.33 -1.99 35.41
C HIS A 59 23.74 -0.67 34.73
N THR A 60 22.85 0.11 34.11
CA THR A 60 23.24 1.43 33.56
C THR A 60 22.11 2.46 33.62
N ASP A 61 22.12 3.31 34.66
CA ASP A 61 21.40 4.59 34.64
C ASP A 61 22.31 5.65 34.01
N LEU A 62 22.41 5.64 32.68
CA LEU A 62 22.99 6.69 31.84
C LEU A 62 22.66 6.37 30.38
N HIS A 63 21.66 7.08 29.84
CA HIS A 63 21.21 6.97 28.45
C HIS A 63 22.27 7.48 27.46
N PRO A 64 22.63 6.72 26.41
CA PRO A 64 22.99 7.30 25.14
C PRO A 64 21.81 7.12 24.18
N ASN A 65 21.23 8.26 23.81
CA ASN A 65 20.39 8.55 22.65
C ASN A 65 20.38 7.45 21.54
N GLN A 66 19.60 6.40 21.73
CA GLN A 66 19.32 5.38 20.72
C GLN A 66 17.97 5.73 20.09
N LYS A 67 17.99 6.10 18.80
CA LYS A 67 16.78 6.41 18.02
C LYS A 67 15.78 5.29 18.24
N SER A 68 14.59 5.63 18.73
CA SER A 68 13.51 4.65 18.92
C SER A 68 13.36 3.81 17.66
N PRO A 69 13.33 2.47 17.78
CA PRO A 69 13.13 1.59 16.64
C PRO A 69 11.90 2.09 15.89
N ILE A 70 12.10 2.43 14.62
CA ILE A 70 11.01 2.71 13.71
C ILE A 70 10.16 1.43 13.68
N ALA A 71 8.95 1.50 14.22
CA ALA A 71 8.01 0.39 14.15
C ALA A 71 7.91 -0.07 12.69
N LEU A 72 7.81 -1.39 12.48
CA LEU A 72 7.70 -1.96 11.13
C LEU A 72 6.50 -1.34 10.38
N ASP A 73 5.48 -0.96 11.12
CA ASP A 73 4.24 -0.34 10.63
C ASP A 73 4.36 1.19 10.41
N ARG A 74 5.52 1.80 10.65
CA ARG A 74 5.71 3.25 10.43
C ARG A 74 5.69 3.64 8.95
N TYR A 75 5.95 2.70 8.05
CA TYR A 75 5.80 2.90 6.61
C TYR A 75 4.41 2.49 6.09
N ASP A 76 3.59 1.82 6.91
CA ASP A 76 2.19 1.52 6.62
C ASP A 76 1.29 2.72 6.95
N ASP A 77 1.72 3.59 7.88
CA ASP A 77 1.09 4.86 8.24
C ASP A 77 1.44 6.02 7.28
N PHE A 78 1.69 5.74 6.00
CA PHE A 78 1.57 6.76 4.96
C PHE A 78 0.18 6.64 4.33
N GLY A 79 -0.84 6.94 5.15
CA GLY A 79 -2.18 7.34 4.72
C GLY A 79 -2.75 6.62 3.50
N ASP A 80 -3.10 5.34 3.65
CA ASP A 80 -4.00 4.63 2.74
C ASP A 80 -5.48 5.09 2.87
N ASP A 81 -5.72 6.24 3.50
CA ASP A 81 -7.06 6.82 3.63
C ASP A 81 -7.66 7.25 2.27
N ASP A 82 -6.83 7.37 1.22
CA ASP A 82 -7.24 7.81 -0.12
C ASP A 82 -7.48 6.65 -1.11
N TYR A 83 -6.66 5.59 -1.08
CA TYR A 83 -6.78 4.50 -2.08
C TYR A 83 -7.94 3.54 -1.77
N ASN A 84 -8.23 3.26 -0.49
CA ASN A 84 -9.35 2.39 -0.12
C ASN A 84 -10.73 3.08 -0.20
N LYS A 85 -10.80 4.42 -0.14
CA LYS A 85 -12.06 5.16 -0.36
C LYS A 85 -12.54 5.18 -1.80
N GLN A 86 -11.63 4.99 -2.77
CA GLN A 86 -11.97 5.00 -4.19
C GLN A 86 -12.63 3.69 -4.68
N LEU A 87 -12.47 2.59 -3.93
CA LEU A 87 -13.02 1.28 -4.30
C LEU A 87 -14.47 1.08 -3.83
N LEU A 88 -14.98 1.94 -2.95
CA LEU A 88 -16.40 1.96 -2.61
C LEU A 88 -17.18 2.64 -3.75
N PRO A 89 -18.35 2.10 -4.14
CA PRO A 89 -19.19 2.73 -5.15
C PRO A 89 -19.50 4.16 -4.69
N ARG A 90 -18.96 5.15 -5.41
CA ARG A 90 -19.27 6.56 -5.16
C ARG A 90 -20.72 6.79 -5.56
N THR A 91 -21.55 7.19 -4.61
CA THR A 91 -22.91 7.63 -4.88
C THR A 91 -22.85 8.89 -5.74
N VAL A 92 -23.49 8.87 -6.89
CA VAL A 92 -23.50 10.00 -7.83
C VAL A 92 -24.85 10.69 -7.75
N ALA A 93 -24.88 12.01 -7.71
CA ALA A 93 -26.09 12.79 -7.76
C ALA A 93 -26.07 13.76 -8.96
N ARG A 94 -27.22 13.94 -9.59
CA ARG A 94 -27.42 14.92 -10.67
C ARG A 94 -28.13 16.15 -10.13
N ALA A 95 -27.60 17.33 -10.41
CA ALA A 95 -28.22 18.58 -10.03
C ALA A 95 -29.50 18.85 -10.83
N LEU A 96 -30.63 19.02 -10.13
CA LEU A 96 -31.93 19.36 -10.72
C LEU A 96 -32.07 20.87 -10.97
N TYR A 97 -31.38 21.68 -10.16
CA TYR A 97 -31.42 23.14 -10.20
C TYR A 97 -30.02 23.73 -10.03
N ASN A 98 -29.90 25.02 -10.33
CA ASN A 98 -28.68 25.77 -10.03
C ASN A 98 -28.62 26.05 -8.52
N PHE A 99 -27.45 25.90 -7.93
CA PHE A 99 -27.21 26.22 -6.53
C PHE A 99 -25.91 27.02 -6.41
N GLN A 100 -25.98 28.15 -5.72
CA GLN A 100 -24.84 29.01 -5.45
C GLN A 100 -24.60 29.01 -3.94
N GLY A 101 -23.50 28.37 -3.53
CA GLY A 101 -23.08 28.33 -2.14
C GLY A 101 -22.78 29.74 -1.63
N GLN A 102 -23.24 30.03 -0.42
CA GLN A 102 -23.04 31.31 0.26
C GLN A 102 -21.75 31.34 1.10
N SER A 103 -21.14 30.17 1.33
CA SER A 103 -19.94 30.00 2.14
C SER A 103 -18.95 29.04 1.46
N ALA A 104 -17.67 29.11 1.85
CA ALA A 104 -16.64 28.17 1.41
C ALA A 104 -16.91 26.70 1.84
N LYS A 105 -17.88 26.49 2.74
CA LYS A 105 -18.35 25.16 3.14
C LYS A 105 -19.42 24.58 2.22
N GLU A 106 -19.97 25.37 1.31
CA GLU A 106 -21.06 24.99 0.41
C GLU A 106 -20.56 24.84 -1.01
N LEU A 107 -21.12 23.89 -1.76
CA LEU A 107 -20.81 23.73 -3.18
C LEU A 107 -21.61 24.71 -4.04
N SER A 108 -21.04 25.07 -5.19
CA SER A 108 -21.76 25.76 -6.25
C SER A 108 -21.78 24.89 -7.49
N PHE A 109 -22.95 24.75 -8.12
CA PHE A 109 -23.16 23.91 -9.29
C PHE A 109 -24.37 24.39 -10.10
N LYS A 110 -24.45 23.95 -11.35
CA LYS A 110 -25.53 24.24 -12.30
C LYS A 110 -26.40 23.01 -12.48
N LYS A 111 -27.63 23.24 -12.93
CA LYS A 111 -28.54 22.17 -13.36
C LYS A 111 -27.86 21.28 -14.38
N GLY A 112 -27.92 19.97 -14.16
CA GLY A 112 -27.31 18.95 -15.00
C GLY A 112 -25.91 18.53 -14.57
N ASP A 113 -25.27 19.25 -13.64
CA ASP A 113 -23.95 18.88 -13.13
C ASP A 113 -24.01 17.56 -12.35
N ILE A 114 -22.89 16.85 -12.37
CA ILE A 114 -22.70 15.57 -11.67
C ILE A 114 -21.87 15.81 -10.42
N ILE A 115 -22.41 15.42 -9.27
CA ILE A 115 -21.81 15.64 -7.96
C ILE A 115 -21.60 14.29 -7.30
N TYR A 116 -20.41 14.05 -6.76
CA TYR A 116 -20.12 12.82 -6.05
C TYR A 116 -20.51 12.98 -4.59
N VAL A 117 -21.55 12.26 -4.15
CA VAL A 117 -22.00 12.28 -2.75
C VAL A 117 -21.04 11.44 -1.92
N ARG A 118 -20.44 12.07 -0.91
CA ARG A 118 -19.50 11.43 0.01
C ARG A 118 -20.21 10.89 1.24
N ARG A 119 -21.14 11.66 1.82
CA ARG A 119 -21.99 11.24 2.93
C ARG A 119 -23.24 12.11 3.06
N GLN A 120 -24.28 11.54 3.64
CA GLN A 120 -25.44 12.29 4.10
C GLN A 120 -25.16 12.85 5.50
N ILE A 121 -25.33 14.16 5.67
CA ILE A 121 -25.17 14.82 6.97
C ILE A 121 -26.47 14.70 7.76
N ASP A 122 -27.59 14.98 7.10
CA ASP A 122 -28.95 14.90 7.64
C ASP A 122 -29.98 14.71 6.51
N GLN A 123 -31.28 14.87 6.81
CA GLN A 123 -32.35 14.71 5.80
C GLN A 123 -32.34 15.79 4.70
N ASN A 124 -31.79 16.97 4.98
CA ASN A 124 -31.81 18.13 4.12
C ASN A 124 -30.47 18.38 3.43
N TRP A 125 -29.36 17.81 3.90
CA TRP A 125 -28.01 18.13 3.44
C TRP A 125 -27.15 16.91 3.11
N TYR A 126 -26.51 16.99 1.94
CA TYR A 126 -25.43 16.11 1.51
C TYR A 126 -24.08 16.83 1.59
N GLU A 127 -23.03 16.06 1.87
CA GLU A 127 -21.64 16.45 1.64
C GLU A 127 -21.14 15.69 0.42
N GLY A 128 -20.55 16.41 -0.53
CA GLY A 128 -20.02 15.82 -1.74
C GLY A 128 -18.89 16.62 -2.36
N GLU A 129 -18.48 16.17 -3.54
CA GLU A 129 -17.37 16.71 -4.32
C GLU A 129 -17.87 17.14 -5.70
N HIS A 130 -17.55 18.36 -6.10
CA HIS A 130 -17.81 18.90 -7.43
C HIS A 130 -16.61 19.74 -7.86
N ASN A 131 -16.04 19.48 -9.05
CA ASN A 131 -14.85 20.17 -9.56
C ASN A 131 -13.68 20.26 -8.55
N ALA A 132 -13.38 19.15 -7.87
CA ALA A 132 -12.37 19.06 -6.81
C ALA A 132 -12.64 19.95 -5.57
N MET A 133 -13.82 20.58 -5.48
CA MET A 133 -14.27 21.28 -4.28
C MET A 133 -15.15 20.34 -3.45
N LEU A 134 -14.89 20.30 -2.14
CA LEU A 134 -15.73 19.62 -1.17
C LEU A 134 -16.66 20.62 -0.49
N GLY A 135 -17.93 20.27 -0.36
CA GLY A 135 -18.87 21.11 0.37
C GLY A 135 -20.26 20.51 0.49
N LEU A 136 -21.10 21.27 1.18
CA LEU A 136 -22.47 20.94 1.49
C LEU A 136 -23.42 21.44 0.42
N PHE A 137 -24.49 20.68 0.19
CA PHE A 137 -25.58 21.10 -0.67
C PHE A 137 -26.92 20.46 -0.27
N PRO A 138 -28.05 21.13 -0.56
CA PRO A 138 -29.35 20.62 -0.18
C PRO A 138 -29.75 19.38 -0.98
N SER A 139 -30.27 18.38 -0.29
CA SER A 139 -30.75 17.10 -0.85
C SER A 139 -31.88 17.29 -1.86
N SER A 140 -32.73 18.30 -1.66
CA SER A 140 -33.86 18.62 -2.56
C SER A 140 -33.44 19.21 -3.92
N TYR A 141 -32.16 19.61 -4.06
CA TYR A 141 -31.64 20.21 -5.30
C TYR A 141 -31.00 19.18 -6.23
N VAL A 142 -30.90 17.94 -5.78
CA VAL A 142 -30.23 16.86 -6.50
C VAL A 142 -31.09 15.60 -6.55
N GLU A 143 -30.76 14.73 -7.50
CA GLU A 143 -31.33 13.39 -7.64
C GLU A 143 -30.17 12.39 -7.60
N VAL A 144 -30.19 11.48 -6.63
CA VAL A 144 -29.21 10.38 -6.45
C VAL A 144 -29.64 9.17 -7.27
#